data_AF-A0A2G9RSX8-F1
#
_entry.id   AF-A0A2G9RSX8-F1
#
_cell.length_a   1.000
_cell.length_b   1.000
_cell.length_c   1.000
_cell.angle_alpha   90.00
_cell.angle_beta   90.00
_cell.angle_gamma   90.00
#
_symmetry.space_group_name_H-M   'P 1'
#
loop_
_entity.id
_entity.type
_entity.pdbx_description
1 polymer ?
#
loop_
_entity_poly.entity_id
_entity_poly.type
_entity_poly.pdbx_seq_one_letter_code
_entity_poly.pdbx_strand_id
1 'polypeptide(L)'
;MTSYDYNIIYICLGPACWLWDYLRRSKQGGFLLPLSGGVDSSAVACIVYSMCRLVCQAVDMGNEEVLRDVSQIVGDESYVTTTPNELCNRLLTTCYMATENSSAETRERASMLYHLTPTIDTAVKAVIGIFTSVTGKVPQFRARLRMVIAYLFAQLSLWTRGLPGGLLVLGSANVDERLYQSFIY
;
A
#
# COMPACT_ATOMS: atom_id res chain seq x y z
N MET A 1 -22.25 -9.46 21.15
CA MET A 1 -20.89 -9.59 20.58
C MET A 1 -20.51 -11.06 20.62
N THR A 2 -20.54 -11.72 19.47
CA THR A 2 -20.30 -13.16 19.33
C THR A 2 -18.80 -13.43 19.19
N SER A 3 -18.35 -14.67 19.42
CA SER A 3 -16.94 -15.10 19.31
C SER A 3 -16.25 -14.71 17.99
N TYR A 4 -17.02 -14.56 16.90
CA TYR A 4 -16.53 -14.09 15.60
C TYR A 4 -16.10 -12.61 15.60
N ASP A 5 -16.79 -11.75 16.36
CA ASP A 5 -16.44 -10.33 16.47
C ASP A 5 -15.05 -10.16 17.12
N TYR A 6 -14.72 -11.00 18.11
CA TYR A 6 -13.43 -10.97 18.79
C TYR A 6 -12.27 -11.31 17.84
N ASN A 7 -12.41 -12.35 17.01
CA ASN A 7 -11.35 -12.74 16.07
C ASN A 7 -11.08 -11.65 15.03
N ILE A 8 -12.13 -10.99 14.52
CA ILE A 8 -11.98 -9.88 13.57
C ILE A 8 -11.27 -8.69 14.24
N ILE A 9 -11.60 -8.39 15.50
CA ILE A 9 -10.93 -7.35 16.27
C ILE A 9 -9.43 -7.65 16.43
N TYR A 10 -9.04 -8.88 16.77
CA TYR A 10 -7.62 -9.25 16.90
C TYR A 10 -6.86 -9.15 15.57
N ILE A 11 -7.47 -9.58 14.46
CA ILE A 11 -6.87 -9.52 13.11
C ILE A 11 -6.67 -8.06 12.67
N CYS A 12 -7.53 -7.14 13.10
CA CYS A 12 -7.37 -5.72 12.78
C CYS A 12 -6.39 -5.01 13.70
N LEU A 13 -6.42 -5.28 15.01
CA LEU A 13 -5.65 -4.52 16.00
C LEU A 13 -4.16 -4.90 16.04
N GLY A 14 -3.84 -6.20 16.05
CA GLY A 14 -2.45 -6.65 16.15
C GLY A 14 -1.58 -6.16 14.98
N PRO A 15 -1.97 -6.49 13.73
CA PRO A 15 -1.29 -6.01 12.54
C PRO A 15 -1.29 -4.48 12.41
N ALA A 16 -2.35 -3.78 12.83
CA ALA A 16 -2.37 -2.32 12.81
C ALA A 16 -1.33 -1.71 13.74
N CYS A 17 -1.23 -2.18 14.99
CA CYS A 17 -0.21 -1.72 15.92
C CYS A 17 1.21 -2.03 15.42
N TRP A 18 1.40 -3.20 14.81
CA TRP A 18 2.69 -3.55 14.20
C TRP A 18 3.05 -2.63 13.03
N LEU A 19 2.10 -2.33 12.13
CA LEU A 19 2.33 -1.39 11.03
C LEU A 19 2.67 0.01 11.54
N TRP A 20 1.99 0.49 12.58
CA TRP A 20 2.30 1.77 13.21
C TRP A 20 3.73 1.82 13.74
N ASP A 21 4.12 0.81 14.52
CA ASP A 21 5.47 0.69 15.06
C ASP A 21 6.53 0.59 13.98
N TYR A 22 6.24 -0.14 12.91
CA TYR A 22 7.14 -0.27 11.77
C TYR A 22 7.31 1.05 11.02
N LEU A 23 6.21 1.78 10.79
CA LEU A 23 6.21 3.07 10.09
C LEU A 23 7.03 4.11 10.85
N ARG A 24 6.72 4.35 12.13
CA ARG A 24 7.42 5.36 12.95
C ARG A 24 8.91 5.06 13.10
N ARG A 25 9.29 3.79 13.25
CA ARG A 25 10.70 3.38 13.42
C ARG A 25 11.49 3.41 12.11
N SER A 26 10.83 3.14 10.98
CA SER A 26 11.45 3.19 9.66
C SER A 26 11.65 4.62 9.14
N LYS A 27 11.04 5.62 9.78
CA LYS A 27 11.06 7.04 9.38
C LYS A 27 10.64 7.24 7.91
N GLN A 28 9.75 6.38 7.43
CA GLN A 28 9.17 6.50 6.09
C GLN A 28 7.92 7.37 6.13
N GLY A 29 7.56 7.98 5.00
CA GLY A 29 6.43 8.91 4.89
C GLY A 29 5.09 8.23 4.59
N GLY A 30 5.03 6.89 4.66
CA GLY A 30 3.80 6.13 4.47
C GLY A 30 4.02 4.74 3.87
N PHE A 31 2.94 4.23 3.28
CA PHE A 31 2.84 2.92 2.65
C PHE A 31 2.46 3.05 1.18
N LEU A 32 3.00 2.16 0.36
CA LEU A 32 2.54 1.92 -1.01
C LEU A 32 1.90 0.54 -1.08
N LEU A 33 0.63 0.48 -1.45
CA LEU A 33 -0.11 -0.77 -1.63
C LEU A 33 -0.43 -0.97 -3.12
N PRO A 34 0.22 -1.94 -3.80
CA PRO A 34 -0.18 -2.35 -5.13
C PRO A 34 -1.56 -3.01 -5.07
N LEU A 35 -2.58 -2.35 -5.58
CA LEU A 35 -3.93 -2.90 -5.62
C LEU A 35 -4.06 -3.86 -6.82
N SER A 36 -4.47 -5.10 -6.54
CA SER A 36 -4.90 -6.06 -7.54
C SER A 36 -6.42 -6.00 -7.78
N GLY A 37 -7.17 -5.38 -6.87
CA GLY A 37 -8.64 -5.40 -6.86
C GLY A 37 -9.26 -6.62 -6.17
N GLY A 38 -8.42 -7.52 -5.64
CA GLY A 38 -8.84 -8.70 -4.89
C GLY A 38 -9.07 -8.45 -3.41
N VAL A 39 -9.71 -9.42 -2.74
CA VAL A 39 -10.07 -9.39 -1.32
C VAL A 39 -8.84 -9.18 -0.42
N ASP A 40 -7.69 -9.78 -0.74
CA ASP A 40 -6.49 -9.66 0.09
C ASP A 40 -5.93 -8.23 0.11
N SER A 41 -5.92 -7.54 -1.04
CA SER A 41 -5.47 -6.15 -1.10
C SER A 41 -6.41 -5.21 -0.35
N SER A 42 -7.72 -5.48 -0.39
CA SER A 42 -8.71 -4.74 0.40
C SER A 42 -8.55 -5.00 1.90
N ALA A 43 -8.24 -6.23 2.31
CA ALA A 43 -7.98 -6.55 3.71
C ALA A 43 -6.77 -5.78 4.26
N VAL A 44 -5.68 -5.69 3.48
CA VAL A 44 -4.51 -4.88 3.86
C VAL A 44 -4.88 -3.40 3.99
N ALA A 45 -5.64 -2.85 3.04
CA ALA A 45 -6.11 -1.46 3.14
C ALA A 45 -6.97 -1.22 4.40
N CYS A 46 -7.85 -2.17 4.77
CA CYS A 46 -8.63 -2.11 6.00
C CYS A 46 -7.75 -2.11 7.26
N ILE A 47 -6.65 -2.88 7.28
CA ILE A 47 -5.70 -2.87 8.41
C ILE A 47 -5.02 -1.50 8.53
N VAL A 48 -4.59 -0.89 7.42
CA VAL A 48 -4.01 0.47 7.44
C VAL A 48 -5.03 1.49 7.92
N TYR A 49 -6.29 1.36 7.51
CA TYR A 49 -7.36 2.24 8.01
C TYR A 49 -7.62 2.03 9.51
N SER A 50 -7.61 0.78 10.00
CA SER A 50 -7.71 0.45 11.42
C SER A 50 -6.56 1.08 12.22
N MET A 51 -5.34 1.05 11.69
CA MET A 51 -4.18 1.74 12.26
C MET A 51 -4.45 3.24 12.38
N CYS A 52 -4.93 3.88 11.31
CA CYS A 52 -5.24 5.32 11.33
C CYS A 52 -6.29 5.66 12.40
N ARG A 53 -7.31 4.81 12.59
CA ARG A 53 -8.30 5.00 13.65
C ARG A 53 -7.70 4.95 15.06
N LEU A 54 -6.82 3.98 15.32
CA LEU A 54 -6.15 3.86 16.61
C LEU A 54 -5.23 5.05 16.89
N VAL A 55 -4.53 5.52 15.87
CA VAL A 55 -3.67 6.70 15.95
C VAL A 55 -4.48 7.95 16.27
N CYS A 56 -5.55 8.24 15.51
CA CYS A 56 -6.44 9.37 15.81
C CYS A 56 -6.99 9.29 17.24
N GLN A 57 -7.47 8.11 17.65
CA GLN A 57 -7.99 7.89 19.00
C GLN A 57 -6.93 8.14 20.09
N ALA A 58 -5.69 7.69 19.89
CA ALA A 58 -4.61 7.90 20.84
C ALA A 58 -4.26 9.39 20.97
N VAL A 59 -4.29 10.14 19.87
CA VAL A 59 -4.07 11.59 19.94
C VAL A 59 -5.25 12.32 20.58
N ASP A 60 -6.49 11.92 20.30
CA ASP A 60 -7.68 12.48 20.96
C ASP A 60 -7.65 12.24 22.49
N MET A 61 -7.01 11.15 22.94
CA MET A 61 -6.74 10.86 24.35
C MET A 61 -5.58 11.67 24.96
N GLY A 62 -4.95 12.56 24.18
CA GLY A 62 -3.85 13.41 24.63
C GLY A 62 -2.47 12.76 24.58
N ASN A 63 -2.26 11.72 23.77
CA ASN A 63 -0.93 11.13 23.62
C ASN A 63 -0.03 11.99 22.71
N GLU A 64 0.81 12.83 23.33
CA GLU A 64 1.74 13.73 22.65
C GLU A 64 2.85 13.01 21.88
N GLU A 65 3.23 11.78 22.25
CA GLU A 65 4.21 11.00 21.49
C GLU A 65 3.66 10.61 20.13
N VAL A 66 2.43 10.11 20.10
CA VAL A 66 1.76 9.73 18.85
C VAL A 66 1.56 10.95 17.96
N LEU A 67 1.16 12.09 18.51
CA LEU A 67 1.00 13.33 17.72
C LEU A 67 2.32 13.77 17.08
N ARG A 68 3.42 13.73 17.83
CA ARG A 68 4.75 14.05 17.31
C ARG A 68 5.17 13.09 16.21
N ASP A 69 4.98 11.80 16.40
CA ASP A 69 5.30 10.78 15.41
C ASP A 69 4.49 10.99 14.11
N VAL A 70 3.18 11.25 14.20
CA VAL A 70 2.34 11.53 13.02
C VAL A 70 2.83 12.78 12.28
N SER A 71 3.10 13.87 13.01
CA SER A 71 3.54 15.14 12.42
C SER A 71 4.87 14.97 11.66
N GLN A 72 5.79 14.17 12.22
CA GLN A 72 7.06 13.83 11.56
C GLN A 72 6.87 12.98 10.30
N ILE A 73 6.01 11.96 10.36
CA ILE A 73 5.74 11.07 9.23
C ILE A 73 5.07 11.83 8.07
N VAL A 74 4.10 12.68 8.39
CA VAL A 74 3.36 13.48 7.41
C VAL A 74 4.21 14.64 6.87
N GLY A 75 5.25 15.05 7.60
CA GLY A 75 6.10 16.18 7.23
C GLY A 75 5.42 17.53 7.43
N ASP A 76 4.51 17.62 8.39
CA ASP A 76 3.69 18.81 8.69
C ASP A 76 3.68 19.05 10.20
N GLU A 77 4.49 20.00 10.67
CA GLU A 77 4.58 20.37 12.09
C GLU A 77 3.30 21.02 12.63
N SER A 78 2.46 21.55 11.73
CA SER A 78 1.17 22.14 12.08
C SER A 78 0.02 21.14 12.04
N TYR A 79 0.34 19.85 11.87
CA TYR A 79 -0.66 18.81 11.78
C TYR A 79 -1.47 18.70 13.08
N VAL A 80 -2.76 18.99 12.97
CA VAL A 80 -3.74 18.77 14.03
C VAL A 80 -4.43 17.43 13.77
N THR A 81 -5.00 16.80 14.80
CA THR A 81 -5.80 15.59 14.62
C THR A 81 -6.92 15.79 13.61
N THR A 82 -6.76 15.16 12.45
CA THR A 82 -7.80 15.08 11.43
C THR A 82 -8.51 13.74 11.52
N THR A 83 -9.59 13.61 10.76
CA THR A 83 -10.33 12.33 10.66
C THR A 83 -9.43 11.18 10.21
N PRO A 84 -9.71 9.93 10.63
CA PRO A 84 -8.95 8.75 10.21
C PRO A 84 -8.84 8.60 8.68
N ASN A 85 -9.85 9.05 7.93
CA ASN A 85 -9.86 9.06 6.47
C ASN A 85 -8.76 9.97 5.90
N GLU A 86 -8.59 11.17 6.45
CA GLU A 86 -7.56 12.09 5.98
C GLU A 86 -6.17 11.56 6.29
N LEU A 87 -5.96 11.05 7.51
CA LEU A 87 -4.70 10.42 7.89
C LEU A 87 -4.37 9.24 6.96
N CYS A 88 -5.36 8.38 6.68
CA CYS A 88 -5.21 7.27 5.75
C CYS A 88 -4.83 7.75 4.34
N ASN A 89 -5.45 8.82 3.83
CA ASN A 89 -5.12 9.37 2.51
C ASN A 89 -3.71 9.98 2.45
N ARG A 90 -3.17 10.46 3.57
CA ARG A 90 -1.77 10.93 3.63
C ARG A 90 -0.78 9.77 3.72
N LEU A 91 -1.11 8.74 4.50
CA LEU A 91 -0.21 7.61 4.78
C LEU A 91 -0.28 6.47 3.78
N LEU A 92 -1.41 6.25 3.11
CA LEU A 92 -1.62 5.12 2.20
C LEU A 92 -1.72 5.63 0.77
N THR A 93 -0.68 5.35 -0.01
CA THR A 93 -0.73 5.49 -1.46
C THR A 93 -1.10 4.14 -2.07
N THR A 94 -2.23 4.09 -2.75
CA THR A 94 -2.63 2.89 -3.48
C THR A 94 -2.18 2.98 -4.92
N CYS A 95 -1.73 1.88 -5.51
CA CYS A 95 -1.25 1.85 -6.89
C CYS A 95 -1.96 0.74 -7.66
N TYR A 96 -2.88 1.07 -8.57
CA TYR A 96 -3.48 0.09 -9.47
C TYR A 96 -2.68 0.04 -10.76
N MET A 97 -1.94 -1.05 -10.93
CA MET A 97 -1.17 -1.31 -12.13
C MET A 97 -2.04 -2.09 -13.12
N ALA A 98 -2.97 -1.38 -13.74
CA ALA A 98 -3.82 -1.92 -14.78
C ALA A 98 -2.98 -2.52 -15.92
N THR A 99 -3.48 -3.61 -16.50
CA THR A 99 -3.01 -4.13 -17.79
C THR A 99 -4.14 -4.02 -18.81
N GLU A 100 -3.85 -4.17 -20.10
CA GLU A 100 -4.87 -4.11 -21.17
C GLU A 100 -6.10 -5.04 -20.96
N ASN A 101 -6.01 -6.07 -20.11
CA ASN A 101 -7.10 -6.99 -19.77
C ASN A 101 -7.86 -6.64 -18.47
N SER A 102 -7.63 -5.48 -17.87
CA SER A 102 -8.23 -5.09 -16.59
C SER A 102 -9.63 -4.49 -16.79
N SER A 103 -10.66 -5.06 -16.15
CA SER A 103 -12.06 -4.61 -16.27
C SER A 103 -12.30 -3.25 -15.60
N ALA A 104 -13.24 -2.47 -16.14
CA ALA A 104 -13.58 -1.11 -15.67
C ALA A 104 -14.01 -1.07 -14.19
N GLU A 105 -14.66 -2.13 -13.71
CA GLU A 105 -15.19 -2.24 -12.33
C GLU A 105 -14.09 -2.22 -11.25
N THR A 106 -12.88 -2.70 -11.57
CA THR A 106 -11.78 -2.71 -10.59
C THR A 106 -11.16 -1.32 -10.42
N ARG A 107 -11.22 -0.49 -11.47
CA ARG A 107 -10.68 0.88 -11.47
C ARG A 107 -11.55 1.83 -10.63
N GLU A 108 -12.86 1.63 -10.64
CA GLU A 108 -13.82 2.47 -9.91
C GLU A 108 -13.73 2.24 -8.39
N ARG A 109 -13.60 0.98 -7.95
CA ARG A 109 -13.47 0.62 -6.52
C ARG A 109 -12.21 1.17 -5.86
N ALA A 110 -11.15 1.42 -6.64
CA ALA A 110 -9.89 1.97 -6.13
C ALA A 110 -9.89 3.51 -5.99
N SER A 111 -10.93 4.21 -6.47
CA SER A 111 -10.95 5.68 -6.53
C SER A 111 -11.22 6.41 -5.21
N MET A 112 -11.58 5.68 -4.14
CA MET A 112 -11.90 6.27 -2.83
C MET A 112 -10.68 6.56 -1.94
N LEU A 113 -9.47 6.15 -2.36
CA LEU A 113 -8.20 6.40 -1.66
C LEU A 113 -7.25 7.20 -2.57
N TYR A 114 -6.20 7.83 -2.03
CA TYR A 114 -5.17 8.45 -2.87
C TYR A 114 -4.55 7.39 -3.79
N HIS A 115 -4.75 7.56 -5.09
CA HIS A 115 -4.61 6.48 -6.06
C HIS A 115 -3.71 6.86 -7.23
N LEU A 116 -2.63 6.09 -7.41
CA LEU A 116 -1.77 6.13 -8.58
C LEU A 116 -2.24 5.07 -9.58
N THR A 117 -2.44 5.46 -10.84
CA THR A 117 -2.81 4.55 -11.94
C THR A 117 -1.74 4.53 -13.04
N PRO A 118 -0.51 4.07 -12.76
CA PRO A 118 0.50 3.98 -13.79
C PRO A 118 0.11 2.91 -14.82
N THR A 119 0.07 3.29 -16.10
CA THR A 119 -0.04 2.34 -17.20
C THR A 119 1.31 1.69 -17.44
N ILE A 120 1.48 0.44 -16.99
CA ILE A 120 2.77 -0.27 -17.05
C ILE A 120 2.96 -1.09 -18.33
N ASP A 121 1.92 -1.24 -19.14
CA ASP A 121 1.93 -2.08 -20.34
C ASP A 121 3.03 -1.69 -21.32
N THR A 122 3.27 -0.39 -21.51
CA THR A 122 4.34 0.10 -22.40
C THR A 122 5.72 -0.34 -21.92
N ALA A 123 5.99 -0.23 -20.60
CA ALA A 123 7.26 -0.66 -20.03
C ALA A 123 7.43 -2.19 -20.10
N VAL A 124 6.36 -2.93 -19.81
CA VAL A 124 6.36 -4.40 -19.90
C VAL A 124 6.60 -4.86 -21.33
N LYS A 125 5.90 -4.27 -22.31
CA LYS A 125 6.07 -4.55 -23.74
C LYS A 125 7.49 -4.23 -24.20
N ALA A 126 8.09 -3.13 -23.75
CA ALA A 126 9.47 -2.78 -24.09
C ALA A 126 10.47 -3.83 -23.57
N VAL A 127 10.36 -4.24 -22.30
CA VAL A 127 11.26 -5.24 -21.70
C VAL A 127 11.10 -6.61 -22.38
N ILE A 128 9.86 -7.05 -22.62
CA ILE A 128 9.57 -8.29 -23.35
C ILE A 128 10.10 -8.21 -24.79
N GLY A 129 9.97 -7.05 -25.44
CA GLY A 129 10.46 -6.81 -26.80
C GLY A 129 11.98 -6.95 -26.90
N ILE A 130 12.72 -6.36 -25.97
CA ILE A 130 14.19 -6.50 -25.90
C ILE A 130 14.57 -7.98 -25.76
N PHE A 131 13.96 -8.69 -24.82
CA PHE A 131 14.28 -10.11 -24.59
C PHE A 131 13.93 -10.99 -25.81
N THR A 132 12.77 -10.75 -26.43
CA THR A 132 12.29 -11.50 -27.59
C THR A 132 13.19 -11.23 -28.80
N SER A 133 13.67 -10.00 -28.98
CA SER A 133 14.56 -9.63 -30.09
C SER A 133 15.90 -10.37 -30.06
N VAL A 134 16.42 -10.66 -28.87
CA VAL A 134 17.71 -11.35 -28.70
C VAL A 134 17.54 -12.87 -28.68
N THR A 135 16.44 -13.39 -28.11
CA THR A 135 16.29 -14.82 -27.82
C THR A 135 15.30 -15.56 -28.72
N GLY A 136 14.45 -14.83 -29.44
CA GLY A 136 13.33 -15.40 -30.20
C GLY A 136 12.23 -16.03 -29.33
N LYS A 137 12.30 -15.92 -28.00
CA LYS A 137 11.32 -16.50 -27.07
C LYS A 137 10.60 -15.40 -26.29
N VAL A 138 9.30 -15.59 -26.09
CA VAL A 138 8.47 -14.67 -25.31
C VAL A 138 8.36 -15.19 -23.86
N PRO A 139 8.88 -14.46 -22.86
CA PRO A 139 8.80 -14.86 -21.45
C PRO A 139 7.40 -14.59 -20.87
N GLN A 140 6.96 -15.43 -19.93
CA GLN A 140 5.68 -15.29 -19.23
C GLN A 140 5.75 -14.47 -17.92
N PHE A 141 6.94 -14.01 -17.51
CA PHE A 141 7.16 -13.33 -16.22
C PHE A 141 6.66 -11.86 -16.20
N ARG A 142 5.35 -11.65 -16.16
CA ARG A 142 4.75 -10.30 -16.03
C ARG A 142 4.72 -9.77 -14.59
N ALA A 143 4.65 -10.64 -13.60
CA ALA A 143 4.50 -10.26 -12.19
C ALA A 143 5.74 -9.55 -11.61
N ARG A 144 6.95 -9.91 -12.06
CA ARG A 144 8.21 -9.34 -11.53
C ARG A 144 8.39 -7.86 -11.88
N LEU A 145 7.88 -7.42 -13.04
CA LEU A 145 7.96 -6.03 -13.47
C LEU A 145 7.05 -5.11 -12.65
N ARG A 146 5.88 -5.60 -12.24
CA ARG A 146 4.99 -4.86 -11.32
C ARG A 146 5.69 -4.54 -10.00
N MET A 147 6.41 -5.51 -9.45
CA MET A 147 7.17 -5.33 -8.22
C MET A 147 8.24 -4.24 -8.40
N VAL A 148 9.06 -4.31 -9.45
CA VAL A 148 10.09 -3.29 -9.73
C VAL A 148 9.49 -1.89 -9.84
N ILE A 149 8.39 -1.76 -10.57
CA ILE A 149 7.69 -0.48 -10.73
C ILE A 149 7.13 0.01 -9.40
N ALA A 150 6.58 -0.89 -8.56
CA ALA A 150 6.02 -0.52 -7.27
C ALA A 150 7.09 0.06 -6.34
N TYR A 151 8.28 -0.55 -6.30
CA TYR A 151 9.41 -0.02 -5.54
C TYR A 151 9.93 1.32 -6.09
N LEU A 152 9.95 1.48 -7.41
CA LEU A 152 10.32 2.75 -8.04
C LEU A 152 9.37 3.89 -7.62
N PHE A 153 8.05 3.64 -7.69
CA PHE A 153 7.07 4.61 -7.23
C PHE A 153 7.18 4.84 -5.73
N ALA A 154 7.42 3.80 -4.92
CA ALA A 154 7.54 3.94 -3.49
C ALA A 154 8.72 4.86 -3.09
N GLN A 155 9.82 4.82 -3.84
CA GLN A 155 10.99 5.67 -3.59
C GLN A 155 10.79 7.11 -4.08
N LEU A 156 10.08 7.31 -5.20
CA LEU A 156 10.05 8.61 -5.88
C LEU A 156 8.74 9.39 -5.73
N SER A 157 7.64 8.76 -5.32
CA SER A 157 6.33 9.43 -5.25
C SER A 157 6.24 10.51 -4.18
N LEU A 158 6.98 10.38 -3.08
CA LEU A 158 7.08 11.44 -2.07
C LEU A 158 8.01 12.57 -2.54
N TRP A 159 9.11 12.21 -3.21
CA TRP A 159 10.04 13.17 -3.80
C TRP A 159 9.35 14.10 -4.82
N THR A 160 8.49 13.56 -5.69
CA THR A 160 7.73 14.38 -6.65
C THR A 160 6.72 15.32 -5.98
N ARG A 161 6.35 15.06 -4.73
CA ARG A 161 5.46 15.90 -3.91
C ARG A 161 6.23 16.87 -3.01
N GLY A 162 7.56 16.89 -3.07
CA GLY A 162 8.40 17.70 -2.18
C GLY A 162 8.39 17.21 -0.73
N LEU A 163 7.92 15.98 -0.48
CA LEU A 163 7.87 15.38 0.85
C LEU A 163 9.15 14.57 1.11
N PRO A 164 9.66 14.57 2.35
CA PRO A 164 10.82 13.76 2.71
C PRO A 164 10.47 12.27 2.80
N GLY A 165 11.47 11.41 2.56
CA GLY A 165 11.36 9.96 2.74
C GLY A 165 10.84 9.19 1.53
N GLY A 166 10.57 7.91 1.75
CA GLY A 166 9.93 7.01 0.78
C GLY A 166 8.70 6.33 1.38
N LEU A 167 8.07 5.46 0.60
CA LEU A 167 6.95 4.63 1.01
C LEU A 167 7.40 3.19 1.25
N LEU A 168 6.79 2.54 2.24
CA LEU A 168 6.96 1.12 2.48
C LEU A 168 6.02 0.31 1.57
N VAL A 169 6.58 -0.54 0.70
CA VAL A 169 5.76 -1.39 -0.17
C VAL A 169 5.12 -2.51 0.65
N LEU A 170 3.79 -2.53 0.68
CA LEU A 170 3.00 -3.58 1.33
C LEU A 170 2.70 -4.71 0.35
N GLY A 171 2.97 -5.94 0.77
CA GLY A 171 2.54 -7.14 0.05
C GLY A 171 1.19 -7.63 0.55
N SER A 172 0.35 -8.13 -0.35
CA SER A 172 -0.98 -8.68 -0.03
C SER A 172 -1.04 -10.22 -0.17
N ALA A 173 0.09 -10.92 -0.05
CA ALA A 173 0.13 -12.37 -0.15
C ALA A 173 -0.50 -13.01 1.10
N ASN A 174 -1.51 -13.87 0.93
CA ASN A 174 -2.09 -14.60 2.04
C ASN A 174 -1.25 -15.85 2.41
N VAL A 175 -1.52 -16.42 3.59
CA VAL A 175 -0.75 -17.55 4.14
C VAL A 175 -0.90 -18.81 3.28
N ASP A 176 -2.10 -19.07 2.79
CA ASP A 176 -2.39 -20.23 1.94
C ASP A 176 -1.61 -20.15 0.62
N GLU A 177 -1.57 -18.99 -0.02
CA GLU A 177 -0.78 -18.75 -1.24
C GLU A 177 0.73 -18.91 -1.01
N ARG A 178 1.24 -18.57 0.18
CA ARG A 178 2.66 -18.80 0.53
C ARG A 178 2.98 -20.27 0.73
N LEU A 179 2.03 -21.06 1.21
CA LEU A 179 2.18 -22.51 1.38
C LEU A 179 2.15 -23.24 0.03
N TYR A 180 1.36 -22.75 -0.94
CA TYR A 180 1.25 -23.37 -2.28
C TYR A 180 2.20 -22.80 -3.34
N GLN A 181 3.03 -21.80 -3.00
CA GLN A 181 4.06 -21.23 -3.87
C GLN A 181 3.53 -20.67 -5.21
N SER A 182 2.26 -20.27 -5.25
CA SER A 182 1.53 -19.86 -6.46
C SER A 182 1.89 -18.47 -6.99
N PHE A 183 2.93 -17.82 -6.46
CA PHE A 183 3.13 -16.37 -6.63
C PHE A 183 3.91 -15.98 -7.91
N ILE A 184 4.66 -16.90 -8.54
CA ILE A 184 5.66 -16.53 -9.58
C ILE A 184 5.84 -17.59 -10.70
N TYR A 185 4.77 -18.23 -11.16
CA TYR A 185 4.80 -19.01 -12.40
C TYR A 185 3.85 -18.43 -13.44
#